data_AF-A0A9Q8TZA6-F1
#
_entry.id   AF-A0A9Q8TZA6-F1
#
_cell.length_a   1.000
_cell.length_b   1.000
_cell.length_c   1.000
_cell.angle_alpha   90.00
_cell.angle_beta   90.00
_cell.angle_gamma   90.00
#
_symmetry.space_group_name_H-M   'P 1'
#
loop_
_entity.id
_entity.type
_entity.pdbx_description
1 polymer ?
#
loop_
_entity_poly.entity_id
_entity_poly.type
_entity_poly.pdbx_seq_one_letter_code
_entity_poly.pdbx_strand_id
1 'polypeptide(L)'
;MENFDKSEIEKFSSLADQWWDPSGKFKPLHLINPLRADYISSKVNLKNKKILDVGCGGGILAESLALKGANVKGIDLADGPLEVAKIREQKRNLGITYEKIETSKLIKKKEKFDVITCLEMLEHVPDPEKTVKECSELLNNNGDIFFSTINRNLKAFTLAILGAEYILNILPKGTHDYEKLIKPSELLTYIDKGGLDFSEIKGMTYIPFFDIVKLSNDPSVNYIIHARKK
;
A
#
# COMPACT_ATOMS: atom_id res chain seq x y z
N MET A 1 -20.28 -11.13 3.08
CA MET A 1 -19.70 -11.26 1.73
C MET A 1 -18.22 -10.96 1.81
N GLU A 2 -17.42 -11.78 1.14
CA GLU A 2 -15.96 -11.62 0.96
C GLU A 2 -15.67 -10.32 0.20
N ASN A 3 -14.58 -9.61 0.53
CA ASN A 3 -14.20 -8.34 -0.12
C ASN A 3 -12.84 -8.44 -0.82
N PHE A 4 -12.70 -9.43 -1.70
CA PHE A 4 -11.47 -9.64 -2.47
C PHE A 4 -11.81 -10.22 -3.85
N ASP A 5 -10.94 -9.96 -4.83
CA ASP A 5 -11.04 -10.48 -6.18
C ASP A 5 -10.01 -11.61 -6.39
N LYS A 6 -10.49 -12.82 -6.68
CA LYS A 6 -9.62 -14.00 -6.87
C LYS A 6 -8.69 -13.85 -8.07
N SER A 7 -9.14 -13.17 -9.13
CA SER A 7 -8.34 -13.00 -10.35
C SER A 7 -7.12 -12.09 -10.10
N GLU A 8 -7.29 -11.04 -9.30
CA GLU A 8 -6.20 -10.17 -8.87
C GLU A 8 -5.20 -10.94 -7.98
N ILE A 9 -5.70 -11.75 -7.04
CA ILE A 9 -4.87 -12.60 -6.16
C ILE A 9 -3.98 -13.56 -6.96
N GLU A 10 -4.54 -14.23 -7.98
CA GLU A 10 -3.81 -15.16 -8.84
C GLU A 10 -2.75 -14.44 -9.69
N LYS A 11 -3.09 -13.27 -10.24
CA LYS A 11 -2.18 -12.42 -11.01
C LYS A 11 -0.92 -12.08 -10.21
N PHE A 12 -1.05 -11.57 -8.98
CA PHE A 12 0.11 -11.27 -8.13
C PHE A 12 0.89 -12.51 -7.70
N SER A 13 0.21 -13.64 -7.49
CA SER A 13 0.86 -14.93 -7.20
C SER A 13 1.78 -15.39 -8.32
N SER A 14 1.41 -15.16 -9.58
CA SER A 14 2.25 -15.50 -10.73
C SER A 14 3.54 -14.67 -10.87
N LEU A 15 3.63 -13.53 -10.16
CA LEU A 15 4.75 -12.58 -10.24
C LEU A 15 5.70 -12.64 -9.03
N ALA A 16 5.42 -13.54 -8.07
CA ALA A 16 6.10 -13.58 -6.77
C ALA A 16 7.64 -13.63 -6.87
N ASP A 17 8.20 -14.46 -7.75
CA ASP A 17 9.66 -14.64 -7.84
C ASP A 17 10.43 -13.39 -8.26
N GLN A 18 9.75 -12.37 -8.81
CA GLN A 18 10.35 -11.11 -9.25
C GLN A 18 10.20 -9.99 -8.20
N TRP A 19 9.55 -10.24 -7.06
CA TRP A 19 9.17 -9.19 -6.11
C TRP A 19 10.35 -8.39 -5.57
N TRP A 20 11.48 -9.05 -5.36
CA TRP A 20 12.70 -8.45 -4.79
C TRP A 20 13.83 -8.25 -5.81
N ASP A 21 13.55 -8.37 -7.10
CA ASP A 21 14.48 -7.93 -8.14
C ASP A 21 14.34 -6.40 -8.33
N PRO A 22 15.34 -5.60 -7.94
CA PRO A 22 15.28 -4.13 -8.05
C PRO A 22 15.30 -3.65 -9.51
N SER A 23 15.63 -4.51 -10.47
CA SER A 23 15.61 -4.24 -11.91
C SER A 23 14.40 -4.85 -12.63
N GLY A 24 13.60 -5.64 -11.92
CA GLY A 24 12.46 -6.37 -12.47
C GLY A 24 11.16 -5.55 -12.50
N LYS A 25 10.03 -6.25 -12.63
CA LYS A 25 8.69 -5.65 -12.74
C LYS A 25 8.30 -4.78 -11.55
N PHE A 26 8.87 -5.03 -10.38
CA PHE A 26 8.59 -4.24 -9.17
C PHE A 26 9.61 -3.11 -8.93
N LYS A 27 10.51 -2.81 -9.89
CA LYS A 27 11.45 -1.67 -9.83
C LYS A 27 10.78 -0.37 -9.35
N PRO A 28 9.59 0.04 -9.85
CA PRO A 28 8.93 1.25 -9.37
C PRO A 28 8.62 1.24 -7.87
N LEU A 29 8.21 0.09 -7.33
CA LEU A 29 7.94 -0.06 -5.89
C LEU A 29 9.24 0.08 -5.09
N HIS A 30 10.34 -0.52 -5.54
CA HIS A 30 11.65 -0.38 -4.88
C HIS A 30 12.14 1.07 -4.87
N LEU A 31 11.94 1.81 -5.96
CA LEU A 31 12.34 3.20 -6.06
C LEU A 31 11.49 4.13 -5.19
N ILE A 32 10.16 3.94 -5.18
CA ILE A 32 9.25 4.83 -4.43
C ILE A 32 9.20 4.50 -2.93
N ASN A 33 9.59 3.29 -2.53
CA ASN A 33 9.42 2.83 -1.16
C ASN A 33 10.21 3.63 -0.12
N PRO A 34 11.50 4.01 -0.30
CA PRO A 34 12.21 4.88 0.63
C PRO A 34 11.44 6.18 0.90
N LEU A 35 10.88 6.79 -0.15
CA LEU A 35 10.08 8.01 -0.06
C LEU A 35 8.82 7.81 0.81
N ARG A 36 8.11 6.69 0.61
CA ARG A 36 6.90 6.33 1.39
C ARG A 36 7.25 6.08 2.86
N ALA A 37 8.27 5.27 3.12
CA ALA A 37 8.72 4.94 4.46
C ALA A 37 9.21 6.19 5.22
N ASP A 38 9.93 7.09 4.53
CA ASP A 38 10.36 8.37 5.09
C ASP A 38 9.19 9.29 5.39
N TYR A 39 8.23 9.42 4.46
CA TYR A 39 7.00 10.18 4.69
C TYR A 39 6.26 9.69 5.93
N ILE A 40 6.01 8.38 6.04
CA ILE A 40 5.34 7.77 7.20
C ILE A 40 6.11 8.10 8.50
N SER A 41 7.44 7.92 8.50
CA SER A 41 8.27 8.21 9.67
C SER A 41 8.40 9.70 10.01
N SER A 42 8.14 10.59 9.05
CA SER A 42 8.08 12.04 9.30
C SER A 42 6.80 12.47 10.03
N LYS A 43 5.74 11.65 9.94
CA LYS A 43 4.44 11.90 10.59
C LYS A 43 4.32 11.22 11.93
N VAL A 44 4.94 10.04 12.08
CA VAL A 44 4.84 9.21 13.28
C VAL A 44 6.20 8.67 13.67
N ASN A 45 6.56 8.78 14.96
CA ASN A 45 7.70 8.04 15.50
C ASN A 45 7.38 6.55 15.54
N LEU A 46 8.00 5.77 14.66
CA LEU A 46 7.70 4.36 14.44
C LEU A 46 8.30 3.42 15.50
N LYS A 47 9.24 3.91 16.30
CA LYS A 47 9.94 3.07 17.28
C LYS A 47 8.95 2.40 18.24
N ASN A 48 8.99 1.07 18.29
CA ASN A 48 8.13 0.19 19.08
C ASN A 48 6.63 0.26 18.76
N LYS A 49 6.22 0.97 17.70
CA LYS A 49 4.81 1.05 17.28
C LYS A 49 4.37 -0.27 16.66
N LYS A 50 3.14 -0.70 16.98
CA LYS A 50 2.52 -1.85 16.34
C LYS A 50 1.90 -1.41 15.02
N ILE A 51 2.44 -1.89 13.90
CA ILE A 51 2.02 -1.49 12.56
C ILE A 51 1.36 -2.65 11.83
N LEU A 52 0.24 -2.38 11.17
CA LEU A 52 -0.35 -3.29 10.18
C LEU A 52 -0.09 -2.78 8.77
N ASP A 53 0.51 -3.61 7.92
CA ASP A 53 0.65 -3.35 6.50
C ASP A 53 -0.37 -4.22 5.72
N VAL A 54 -1.42 -3.59 5.20
CA VAL A 54 -2.55 -4.21 4.51
C VAL A 54 -2.26 -4.30 3.02
N GLY A 55 -2.23 -5.51 2.46
CA GLY A 55 -1.76 -5.75 1.10
C GLY A 55 -0.24 -5.67 1.01
N CYS A 56 0.45 -6.26 1.99
CA CYS A 56 1.90 -6.14 2.11
C CYS A 56 2.68 -6.78 0.94
N GLY A 57 2.04 -7.65 0.16
CA GLY A 57 2.66 -8.38 -0.93
C GLY A 57 3.93 -9.11 -0.48
N GLY A 58 5.02 -8.90 -1.20
CA GLY A 58 6.35 -9.43 -0.87
C GLY A 58 7.08 -8.69 0.26
N GLY A 59 6.44 -7.73 0.94
CA GLY A 59 6.95 -7.15 2.19
C GLY A 59 7.93 -5.98 2.06
N ILE A 60 7.96 -5.28 0.92
CA ILE A 60 8.91 -4.17 0.66
C ILE A 60 8.77 -3.04 1.70
N LEU A 61 7.54 -2.57 1.90
CA LEU A 61 7.26 -1.52 2.88
C LEU A 61 7.42 -2.03 4.31
N ALA A 62 6.86 -3.21 4.61
CA ALA A 62 6.97 -3.84 5.91
C ALA A 62 8.42 -3.95 6.41
N GLU A 63 9.36 -4.38 5.57
CA GLU A 63 10.79 -4.41 5.90
C GLU A 63 11.33 -3.01 6.24
N SER A 64 10.96 -2.01 5.44
CA SER A 64 11.43 -0.64 5.64
C SER A 64 10.91 0.00 6.93
N LEU A 65 9.67 -0.33 7.32
CA LEU A 65 9.09 0.12 8.58
C LEU A 65 9.72 -0.61 9.77
N ALA A 66 10.00 -1.91 9.65
CA ALA A 66 10.69 -2.69 10.68
C ALA A 66 12.12 -2.18 10.91
N LEU A 67 12.86 -1.86 9.84
CA LEU A 67 14.19 -1.24 9.93
C LEU A 67 14.17 0.14 10.62
N LYS A 68 13.02 0.83 10.62
CA LYS A 68 12.79 2.07 11.39
C LYS A 68 12.36 1.82 12.84
N GLY A 69 12.39 0.57 13.29
CA GLY A 69 12.14 0.15 14.68
C GLY A 69 10.68 -0.17 15.00
N ALA A 70 9.82 -0.36 13.99
CA ALA A 70 8.43 -0.76 14.19
C ALA A 70 8.26 -2.27 14.42
N ASN A 71 7.19 -2.64 15.14
CA ASN A 71 6.72 -4.01 15.26
C ASN A 71 5.68 -4.25 14.16
N VAL A 72 6.10 -4.85 13.04
CA VAL A 72 5.28 -4.91 11.82
C VAL A 72 4.57 -6.25 11.67
N LYS A 73 3.27 -6.19 11.38
CA LYS A 73 2.48 -7.30 10.86
C LYS A 73 2.06 -6.97 9.43
N GLY A 74 2.51 -7.76 8.46
CA GLY A 74 2.04 -7.70 7.07
C GLY A 74 0.92 -8.70 6.84
N ILE A 75 -0.14 -8.29 6.14
CA ILE A 75 -1.21 -9.18 5.70
C ILE A 75 -1.41 -9.10 4.20
N ASP A 76 -1.70 -10.25 3.60
CA ASP A 76 -2.04 -10.35 2.18
C ASP A 76 -2.94 -11.58 1.94
N LEU A 77 -3.65 -11.62 0.82
CA LEU A 77 -4.46 -12.77 0.42
C LEU A 77 -3.82 -13.60 -0.69
N ALA A 78 -2.79 -13.08 -1.35
CA ALA A 78 -2.00 -13.80 -2.36
C ALA A 78 -0.92 -14.66 -1.70
N ASP A 79 -1.00 -15.99 -1.90
CA ASP A 79 -0.05 -16.94 -1.33
C ASP A 79 1.38 -16.69 -1.84
N GLY A 80 1.54 -16.42 -3.15
CA GLY A 80 2.85 -16.25 -3.79
C GLY A 80 3.67 -15.11 -3.16
N PRO A 81 3.18 -13.84 -3.19
CA PRO A 81 3.91 -12.72 -2.63
C PRO A 81 4.13 -12.86 -1.13
N LEU A 82 3.13 -13.37 -0.40
CA LEU A 82 3.23 -13.57 1.04
C LEU A 82 4.32 -14.60 1.39
N GLU A 83 4.47 -15.66 0.61
CA GLU A 83 5.56 -16.63 0.80
C GLU A 83 6.93 -16.01 0.53
N VAL A 84 7.04 -15.17 -0.50
CA VAL A 84 8.26 -14.39 -0.76
C VAL A 84 8.60 -13.47 0.41
N ALA A 85 7.60 -12.81 1.01
CA ALA A 85 7.78 -11.99 2.20
C ALA A 85 8.30 -12.80 3.40
N LYS A 86 7.74 -13.99 3.64
CA LYS A 86 8.17 -14.90 4.71
C LYS A 86 9.59 -15.42 4.50
N ILE A 87 9.93 -15.86 3.28
CA ILE A 87 11.29 -16.31 2.95
C ILE A 87 12.29 -15.17 3.16
N ARG A 88 11.91 -13.95 2.81
CA ARG A 88 12.74 -12.79 3.03
C ARG A 88 12.92 -12.48 4.51
N GLU A 89 11.85 -12.51 5.30
CA GLU A 89 11.94 -12.35 6.75
C GLU A 89 12.85 -13.41 7.38
N GLN A 90 12.77 -14.67 6.98
CA GLN A 90 13.68 -15.72 7.46
C GLN A 90 15.16 -15.38 7.20
N LYS A 91 15.46 -14.69 6.10
CA LYS A 91 16.83 -14.26 5.75
C LYS A 91 17.25 -12.97 6.47
N ARG A 92 16.32 -12.05 6.72
CA ARG A 92 16.59 -10.71 7.27
C ARG A 92 16.48 -10.65 8.78
N ASN A 93 15.64 -11.50 9.37
CA ASN A 93 15.38 -11.65 10.80
C ASN A 93 15.06 -10.31 11.49
N LEU A 94 14.03 -9.63 10.99
CA LEU A 94 13.60 -8.31 11.46
C LEU A 94 12.42 -8.38 12.44
N GLY A 95 11.88 -9.58 12.71
CA GLY A 95 10.76 -9.80 13.61
C GLY A 95 9.39 -9.49 12.98
N ILE A 96 9.31 -9.46 11.65
CA ILE A 96 8.05 -9.16 10.93
C ILE A 96 7.17 -10.39 10.92
N THR A 97 5.87 -10.21 11.19
CA THR A 97 4.88 -11.30 11.07
C THR A 97 4.09 -11.16 9.79
N TYR A 98 4.06 -12.21 8.97
CA TYR A 98 3.25 -12.26 7.75
C TYR A 98 2.12 -13.28 7.88
N GLU A 99 0.87 -12.85 7.67
CA GLU A 99 -0.31 -13.70 7.82
C GLU A 99 -1.25 -13.60 6.62
N LYS A 100 -1.75 -14.74 6.14
CA LYS A 100 -2.79 -14.77 5.11
C LYS A 100 -4.16 -14.55 5.76
N ILE A 101 -4.60 -13.30 5.82
CA ILE A 101 -5.81 -12.94 6.55
C ILE A 101 -6.43 -11.64 6.03
N GLU A 102 -7.76 -11.59 6.07
CA GLU A 102 -8.52 -10.37 5.78
C GLU A 102 -8.60 -9.47 7.01
N THR A 103 -8.69 -8.15 6.79
CA THR A 103 -8.93 -7.13 7.84
C THR A 103 -10.14 -7.48 8.71
N SER A 104 -11.25 -7.94 8.11
CA SER A 104 -12.45 -8.38 8.83
C SER A 104 -12.20 -9.49 9.87
N LYS A 105 -11.23 -10.38 9.64
CA LYS A 105 -10.86 -11.45 10.58
C LYS A 105 -9.99 -10.92 11.71
N LEU A 106 -9.11 -9.95 11.44
CA LEU A 106 -8.35 -9.27 12.50
C LEU A 106 -9.28 -8.50 13.46
N ILE A 107 -10.36 -7.90 12.95
CA ILE A 107 -11.38 -7.24 13.77
C ILE A 107 -12.04 -8.24 14.72
N LYS A 108 -12.40 -9.44 14.23
CA LYS A 108 -12.94 -10.52 15.06
C LYS A 108 -11.95 -10.99 16.13
N LYS A 109 -10.66 -11.00 15.82
CA LYS A 109 -9.57 -11.27 16.79
C LYS A 109 -9.35 -10.11 17.78
N LYS A 110 -10.07 -8.98 17.64
CA LYS A 110 -9.92 -7.76 18.43
C LYS A 110 -8.49 -7.22 18.42
N GLU A 111 -7.77 -7.44 17.32
CA GLU A 111 -6.45 -6.87 17.15
C GLU A 111 -6.55 -5.36 16.96
N LYS A 112 -5.57 -4.64 17.50
CA LYS A 112 -5.42 -3.20 17.36
C LYS A 112 -4.00 -2.83 16.97
N PHE A 113 -3.86 -1.68 16.29
CA PHE A 113 -2.61 -1.18 15.74
C PHE A 113 -2.49 0.33 15.97
N ASP A 114 -1.26 0.80 16.16
CA ASP A 114 -0.97 2.23 16.31
C ASP A 114 -0.91 2.94 14.96
N VAL A 115 -0.42 2.23 13.94
CA VAL A 115 -0.31 2.71 12.57
C VAL A 115 -0.82 1.64 11.62
N ILE A 116 -1.56 2.04 10.59
CA ILE A 116 -1.94 1.17 9.48
C ILE A 116 -1.42 1.76 8.17
N THR A 117 -0.85 0.92 7.31
CA THR A 117 -0.53 1.26 5.92
C THR A 117 -1.38 0.40 5.00
N CYS A 118 -1.96 1.00 3.96
CA CYS A 118 -2.72 0.32 2.92
C CYS A 118 -2.39 1.00 1.58
N LEU A 119 -1.27 0.59 0.98
CA LEU A 119 -0.66 1.27 -0.16
C LEU A 119 -0.81 0.41 -1.42
N GLU A 120 -1.32 0.99 -2.52
CA GLU A 120 -1.55 0.32 -3.81
C GLU A 120 -2.36 -0.97 -3.69
N MET A 121 -3.42 -0.94 -2.87
CA MET A 121 -4.26 -2.10 -2.54
C MET A 121 -5.75 -1.85 -2.75
N LEU A 122 -6.24 -0.63 -2.48
CA LEU A 122 -7.66 -0.32 -2.49
C LEU A 122 -8.30 -0.44 -3.88
N GLU A 123 -7.54 -0.19 -4.95
CA GLU A 123 -7.96 -0.37 -6.34
C GLU A 123 -8.11 -1.85 -6.75
N HIS A 124 -7.65 -2.79 -5.91
CA HIS A 124 -7.73 -4.23 -6.17
C HIS A 124 -8.87 -4.91 -5.38
N VAL A 125 -9.65 -4.16 -4.59
CA VAL A 125 -10.80 -4.71 -3.85
C VAL A 125 -12.15 -4.30 -4.47
N PRO A 126 -13.18 -5.15 -4.36
CA PRO A 126 -14.54 -4.81 -4.82
C PRO A 126 -15.17 -3.61 -4.09
N ASP A 127 -14.92 -3.47 -2.79
CA ASP A 127 -15.48 -2.41 -1.94
C ASP A 127 -14.37 -1.69 -1.14
N PRO A 128 -13.76 -0.63 -1.69
CA PRO A 128 -12.71 0.11 -1.01
C PRO A 128 -13.22 0.89 0.21
N GLU A 129 -14.48 1.36 0.20
CA GLU A 129 -15.09 2.07 1.33
C GLU A 129 -15.16 1.16 2.57
N LYS A 130 -15.58 -0.10 2.38
CA LYS A 130 -15.57 -1.12 3.44
C LYS A 130 -14.16 -1.36 3.97
N THR A 131 -13.15 -1.49 3.12
CA THR A 131 -11.76 -1.70 3.56
C THR A 131 -11.25 -0.52 4.39
N VAL A 132 -11.54 0.73 3.99
CA VAL A 132 -11.19 1.93 4.77
C VAL A 132 -11.85 1.89 6.16
N LYS A 133 -13.13 1.52 6.23
CA LYS A 133 -13.84 1.38 7.50
C LYS A 133 -13.24 0.28 8.39
N GLU A 134 -12.92 -0.89 7.83
CA GLU A 134 -12.29 -1.98 8.56
C GLU A 134 -10.90 -1.59 9.10
N CYS A 135 -10.10 -0.86 8.31
CA CYS A 135 -8.84 -0.32 8.79
C CYS A 135 -9.05 0.68 9.94
N SER A 136 -10.04 1.58 9.83
CA SER A 136 -10.41 2.50 10.91
C SER A 136 -10.85 1.77 12.19
N GLU A 137 -11.50 0.62 12.08
CA GLU A 137 -11.87 -0.23 13.21
C GLU A 137 -10.67 -0.97 13.82
N LEU A 138 -9.60 -1.22 13.07
CA LEU A 138 -8.37 -1.85 13.55
C LEU A 138 -7.39 -0.86 14.21
N LEU A 139 -7.60 0.44 14.07
CA LEU A 139 -6.78 1.46 14.73
C LEU A 139 -7.07 1.55 16.23
N ASN A 140 -6.02 1.83 16.99
CA ASN A 140 -6.10 2.44 18.31
C ASN A 140 -6.65 3.88 18.21
N ASN A 141 -7.18 4.41 19.32
CA ASN A 141 -7.53 5.83 19.40
C ASN A 141 -6.29 6.70 19.12
N ASN A 142 -6.47 7.79 18.38
CA ASN A 142 -5.39 8.66 17.90
C ASN A 142 -4.36 7.97 16.96
N GLY A 143 -4.63 6.73 16.52
CA GLY A 143 -3.79 6.00 15.59
C GLY A 143 -3.74 6.65 14.21
N ASP A 144 -2.67 6.37 13.48
CA ASP A 144 -2.39 6.96 12.18
C ASP A 144 -2.64 5.95 11.05
N ILE A 145 -3.15 6.42 9.92
CA ILE A 145 -3.34 5.57 8.75
C ILE A 145 -2.89 6.25 7.48
N PHE A 146 -2.27 5.45 6.62
CA PHE A 146 -1.74 5.88 5.34
C PHE A 146 -2.36 5.07 4.21
N PHE A 147 -2.91 5.76 3.22
CA PHE A 147 -3.42 5.16 2.00
C PHE A 147 -2.66 5.69 0.79
N SER A 148 -2.36 4.85 -0.19
CA SER A 148 -1.89 5.33 -1.50
C SER A 148 -2.51 4.56 -2.65
N THR A 149 -2.65 5.24 -3.78
CA THR A 149 -3.11 4.66 -5.04
C THR A 149 -2.81 5.64 -6.18
N ILE A 150 -3.06 5.21 -7.41
CA ILE A 150 -3.05 6.04 -8.61
C ILE A 150 -4.39 6.76 -8.76
N ASN A 151 -4.33 8.03 -9.14
CA ASN A 151 -5.52 8.87 -9.32
C ASN A 151 -6.29 8.47 -10.58
N ARG A 152 -7.63 8.50 -10.55
CA ARG A 152 -8.46 8.29 -11.74
C ARG A 152 -8.71 9.58 -12.50
N ASN A 153 -7.80 9.90 -13.42
CA ASN A 153 -7.97 10.95 -14.42
C ASN A 153 -7.11 10.68 -15.66
N LEU A 154 -7.34 11.46 -16.73
CA LEU A 154 -6.64 11.29 -18.01
C LEU A 154 -5.10 11.48 -17.89
N LYS A 155 -4.63 12.34 -16.98
CA LYS A 155 -3.19 12.56 -16.73
C LYS A 155 -2.55 11.33 -16.09
N ALA A 156 -3.21 10.73 -15.11
CA ALA A 156 -2.75 9.51 -14.46
C ALA A 156 -2.82 8.29 -15.40
N PHE A 157 -3.90 8.17 -16.19
CA PHE A 157 -4.00 7.15 -17.23
C PHE A 157 -2.84 7.23 -18.22
N THR A 158 -2.54 8.43 -18.73
CA THR A 158 -1.47 8.61 -19.73
C THR A 158 -0.07 8.37 -19.16
N LEU A 159 0.22 8.81 -17.94
CA LEU A 159 1.56 8.70 -17.36
C LEU A 159 1.81 7.37 -16.63
N ALA A 160 0.85 6.90 -15.83
CA ALA A 160 1.03 5.75 -14.96
C ALA A 160 0.59 4.43 -15.62
N ILE A 161 -0.42 4.45 -16.50
CA ILE A 161 -0.88 3.24 -17.19
C ILE A 161 -0.22 3.16 -18.56
N LEU A 162 -0.47 4.14 -19.43
CA LEU A 162 0.01 4.12 -20.82
C LEU A 162 1.54 4.29 -20.89
N GLY A 163 2.12 5.19 -20.10
CA GLY A 163 3.56 5.37 -19.97
C GLY A 163 4.27 4.12 -19.43
N ALA A 164 3.86 3.62 -18.26
CA ALA A 164 4.57 2.53 -17.59
C ALA A 164 4.32 1.14 -18.21
N GLU A 165 3.10 0.84 -18.65
CA GLU A 165 2.75 -0.50 -19.16
C GLU A 165 2.96 -0.64 -20.68
N TYR A 166 2.73 0.42 -21.45
CA TYR A 166 2.68 0.31 -22.93
C TYR A 166 3.88 0.95 -23.63
N ILE A 167 4.44 2.03 -23.09
CA ILE A 167 5.59 2.74 -23.70
C ILE A 167 6.90 2.24 -23.13
N LEU A 168 7.03 2.23 -21.80
CA LEU A 168 8.29 1.93 -21.13
C LEU A 168 8.45 0.44 -20.78
N ASN A 169 7.39 -0.37 -20.91
CA ASN A 169 7.35 -1.80 -20.52
C ASN A 169 7.88 -2.07 -19.10
N ILE A 170 7.66 -1.11 -18.19
CA ILE A 170 8.09 -1.21 -16.78
C ILE A 170 7.16 -2.16 -16.02
N LEU A 171 5.88 -2.20 -16.38
CA LEU A 171 4.86 -3.04 -15.76
C LEU A 171 4.19 -3.94 -16.81
N PRO A 172 3.72 -5.15 -16.45
CA PRO A 172 2.89 -5.97 -17.32
C PRO A 172 1.65 -5.20 -17.80
N LYS A 173 1.24 -5.42 -19.04
CA LYS A 173 0.00 -4.83 -19.57
C LYS A 173 -1.22 -5.35 -18.81
N GLY A 174 -2.15 -4.45 -18.52
CA GLY A 174 -3.34 -4.72 -17.72
C GLY A 174 -3.02 -4.79 -16.22
N THR A 175 -1.92 -4.18 -15.76
CA THR A 175 -1.64 -4.09 -14.33
C THR A 175 -2.67 -3.21 -13.64
N HIS A 176 -3.04 -2.10 -14.26
CA HIS A 176 -4.06 -1.19 -13.76
C HIS A 176 -5.31 -1.19 -14.64
N ASP A 177 -6.47 -1.29 -13.99
CA ASP A 177 -7.77 -1.02 -14.60
C ASP A 177 -8.17 0.42 -14.24
N TYR A 178 -8.29 1.28 -15.25
CA TYR A 178 -8.60 2.70 -15.05
C TYR A 178 -9.88 2.90 -14.24
N GLU A 179 -10.89 2.05 -14.41
CA GLU A 179 -12.16 2.20 -13.70
C GLU A 179 -12.06 1.84 -12.21
N LYS A 180 -11.06 1.04 -11.84
CA LYS A 180 -10.79 0.67 -10.45
C LYS A 180 -9.93 1.71 -9.70
N LEU A 181 -9.33 2.66 -10.41
CA LEU A 181 -8.56 3.74 -9.79
C LEU A 181 -9.45 4.66 -8.96
N ILE A 182 -8.95 5.13 -7.82
CA ILE A 182 -9.74 5.92 -6.86
C ILE A 182 -9.29 7.38 -6.93
N LYS A 183 -10.24 8.31 -7.13
CA LYS A 183 -9.94 9.75 -7.05
C LYS A 183 -9.66 10.15 -5.61
N PRO A 184 -8.79 11.16 -5.37
CA PRO A 184 -8.60 11.70 -4.03
C PRO A 184 -9.91 12.09 -3.34
N SER A 185 -10.85 12.72 -4.06
CA SER A 185 -12.15 13.11 -3.49
C SER A 185 -13.01 11.91 -3.06
N GLU A 186 -12.91 10.79 -3.76
CA GLU A 186 -13.63 9.55 -3.41
C GLU A 186 -13.01 8.96 -2.14
N LEU A 187 -11.69 8.86 -2.08
CA LEU A 187 -11.01 8.35 -0.88
C LEU A 187 -11.22 9.24 0.34
N LEU A 188 -11.22 10.56 0.19
CA LEU A 188 -11.54 11.50 1.27
C LEU A 188 -12.96 11.28 1.82
N THR A 189 -13.92 10.95 0.94
CA THR A 189 -15.28 10.61 1.35
C THR A 189 -15.31 9.31 2.16
N TYR A 190 -14.55 8.29 1.74
CA TYR A 190 -14.44 7.02 2.47
C TYR A 190 -13.77 7.21 3.84
N ILE A 191 -12.74 8.06 3.92
CA ILE A 191 -12.03 8.41 5.16
C ILE A 191 -13.00 9.05 6.16
N ASP A 192 -13.78 10.06 5.74
CA ASP A 192 -14.74 10.73 6.63
C ASP A 192 -15.84 9.77 7.12
N LYS A 193 -16.47 9.03 6.19
CA LYS A 193 -17.47 8.01 6.55
C LYS A 193 -16.92 6.88 7.43
N GLY A 194 -15.63 6.56 7.28
CA GLY A 194 -14.90 5.61 8.11
C GLY A 194 -14.60 6.13 9.52
N GLY A 195 -14.94 7.38 9.85
CA GLY A 195 -14.67 7.98 11.15
C GLY A 195 -13.18 8.29 11.35
N LEU A 196 -12.50 8.69 10.28
CA LEU A 196 -11.12 9.15 10.30
C LEU A 196 -11.07 10.65 9.99
N ASP A 197 -10.09 11.35 10.55
CA ASP A 197 -9.81 12.74 10.24
C ASP A 197 -8.69 12.84 9.21
N PHE A 198 -8.98 13.43 8.05
CA PHE A 198 -7.98 13.75 7.05
C PHE A 198 -6.92 14.70 7.63
N SER A 199 -5.65 14.41 7.39
CA SER A 199 -4.52 15.25 7.84
C SER A 199 -3.75 15.87 6.67
N GLU A 200 -3.29 15.05 5.72
CA GLU A 200 -2.50 15.55 4.59
C GLU A 200 -2.62 14.64 3.36
N ILE A 201 -2.48 15.23 2.17
CA ILE A 201 -2.28 14.51 0.91
C ILE A 201 -1.01 15.01 0.22
N LYS A 202 -0.21 14.08 -0.30
CA LYS A 202 0.96 14.36 -1.16
C LYS A 202 0.88 13.53 -2.43
N GLY A 203 1.46 14.04 -3.52
CA GLY A 203 1.77 13.24 -4.70
C GLY A 203 3.16 12.66 -4.63
N MET A 204 3.42 11.62 -5.43
CA MET A 204 4.75 11.03 -5.60
C MET A 204 5.15 11.05 -7.08
N THR A 205 6.17 11.85 -7.41
CA THR A 205 6.66 11.96 -8.78
C THR A 205 7.82 10.99 -8.98
N TYR A 206 7.76 10.20 -10.06
CA TYR A 206 8.87 9.40 -10.56
C TYR A 206 9.33 9.99 -11.91
N ILE A 207 10.63 10.24 -12.04
CA ILE A 207 11.26 10.72 -13.27
C ILE A 207 12.11 9.58 -13.84
N PRO A 208 11.59 8.77 -14.79
CA PRO A 208 12.20 7.50 -15.18
C PRO A 208 13.62 7.61 -15.73
N PHE A 209 13.92 8.69 -16.47
CA PHE A 209 15.23 8.85 -17.10
C PHE A 209 16.36 9.09 -16.09
N PHE A 210 16.04 9.56 -14.89
CA PHE A 210 17.03 9.87 -13.85
C PHE A 210 16.89 8.98 -12.61
N ASP A 211 15.96 8.01 -12.61
CA ASP A 211 15.57 7.22 -11.43
C ASP A 211 15.29 8.09 -10.18
N ILE A 212 14.81 9.32 -10.39
CA ILE A 212 14.51 10.28 -9.31
C ILE A 212 13.06 10.08 -8.85
N VAL A 213 12.89 9.90 -7.54
CA VAL A 213 11.57 9.95 -6.87
C VAL A 213 11.49 11.15 -5.93
N LYS A 214 10.34 11.83 -5.90
CA LYS A 214 10.11 13.00 -5.03
C LYS A 214 8.68 13.04 -4.50
N LEU A 215 8.51 13.45 -3.25
CA LEU A 215 7.22 13.91 -2.73
C LEU A 215 6.91 15.27 -3.34
N SER A 216 5.64 15.47 -3.68
CA SER A 216 5.14 16.73 -4.22
C SER A 216 3.82 17.11 -3.58
N ASN A 217 3.42 18.37 -3.77
CA ASN A 217 2.09 18.84 -3.40
C ASN A 217 1.07 18.62 -4.54
N ASP A 218 1.41 17.85 -5.59
CA ASP A 218 0.53 17.58 -6.74
C ASP A 218 0.02 16.12 -6.72
N PRO A 219 -1.20 15.87 -6.21
CA PRO A 219 -1.81 14.54 -6.17
C PRO A 219 -2.48 14.13 -7.50
N SER A 220 -2.22 14.81 -8.61
CA SER A 220 -2.93 14.59 -9.87
C SER A 220 -2.59 13.28 -10.58
N VAL A 221 -1.46 12.62 -10.29
CA VAL A 221 -1.08 11.34 -10.93
C VAL A 221 -1.27 10.17 -10.00
N ASN A 222 -0.68 10.25 -8.82
CA ASN A 222 -0.83 9.32 -7.72
C ASN A 222 -0.77 10.13 -6.43
N TYR A 223 -1.11 9.50 -5.32
CA TYR A 223 -1.09 10.19 -4.05
C TYR A 223 -0.88 9.23 -2.87
N ILE A 224 -0.42 9.81 -1.77
CA ILE A 224 -0.43 9.21 -0.44
C ILE A 224 -1.18 10.15 0.50
N ILE A 225 -2.18 9.63 1.21
CA ILE A 225 -2.97 10.33 2.21
C ILE A 225 -2.53 9.88 3.60
N HIS A 226 -2.39 10.82 4.52
CA HIS A 226 -2.32 10.60 5.95
C HIS A 226 -3.65 11.02 6.59
N ALA A 227 -4.23 10.14 7.39
CA ALA A 227 -5.42 10.39 8.20
C ALA A 227 -5.23 9.82 9.62
N ARG A 228 -6.09 10.22 10.55
CA ARG A 228 -6.00 9.82 11.96
C ARG A 228 -7.34 9.31 12.49
N LYS A 229 -7.28 8.41 13.46
CA LYS A 229 -8.48 7.92 14.16
C LYS A 229 -8.99 8.99 15.12
N LYS A 230 -10.27 9.36 14.95
CA LYS A 230 -11.05 10.18 15.89
C LYS A 230 -11.02 9.60 17.31
#